data_AF-A0A939GBC0-F1
#
_entry.id   AF-A0A939GBC0-F1
#
_cell.length_a   1.000
_cell.length_b   1.000
_cell.length_c   1.000
_cell.angle_alpha   90.00
_cell.angle_beta   90.00
_cell.angle_gamma   90.00
#
_symmetry.space_group_name_H-M   'P 1'
#
loop_
_entity.id
_entity.type
_entity.pdbx_description
1 polymer ?
#
loop_
_entity_poly.entity_id
_entity_poly.type
_entity_poly.pdbx_seq_one_letter_code
_entity_poly.pdbx_strand_id
1 'polypeptide(L)'
;MINIRLIDNIKRSAHEDVFVTWQEMQLEKVVDSYFFVIDEGSIPEHGVFNKAATVLKHILLEWKSVIENIKQDETVYLPFDFSDEYIGYLKVTQSRDNLIIGYGVTRRFFGWNIDPLKSVPLPMSAEDEAFTNTKMITISLDDFVAQIEQNVQNLGS
;
A
#
# COMPACT_ATOMS: atom_id res chain seq x y z
N MET A 1 6.84 -4.66 12.54
CA MET A 1 5.41 -4.52 12.14
C MET A 1 5.28 -3.36 11.17
N ILE A 2 4.44 -3.49 10.15
CA ILE A 2 4.06 -2.36 9.30
C ILE A 2 3.12 -1.41 10.04
N ASN A 3 3.45 -0.12 10.03
CA ASN A 3 2.63 0.94 10.58
C ASN A 3 2.32 1.96 9.49
N ILE A 4 1.03 2.18 9.24
CA ILE A 4 0.49 3.11 8.27
C ILE A 4 -0.36 4.11 9.04
N ARG A 5 0.01 5.39 8.98
CA ARG A 5 -0.71 6.48 9.64
C ARG A 5 -1.05 7.55 8.63
N LEU A 6 -2.31 7.97 8.62
CA LEU A 6 -2.76 9.14 7.90
C LEU A 6 -2.91 10.30 8.89
N ILE A 7 -2.35 11.47 8.57
CA ILE A 7 -2.51 12.69 9.38
C ILE A 7 -3.30 13.74 8.60
N ASP A 8 -4.10 14.55 9.30
CA ASP A 8 -4.76 15.69 8.64
C ASP A 8 -3.78 16.86 8.50
N ASN A 9 -3.08 16.91 7.35
CA ASN A 9 -2.16 17.99 7.03
C ASN A 9 -2.92 19.24 6.55
N ILE A 10 -3.48 20.00 7.48
CA ILE A 10 -4.31 21.20 7.20
C ILE A 10 -3.55 22.24 6.34
N LYS A 11 -2.21 22.29 6.42
CA LYS A 11 -1.39 23.26 5.65
C LYS A 11 -1.19 22.84 4.19
N ARG A 12 -1.11 21.54 3.93
CA ARG A 12 -0.93 20.95 2.60
C ARG A 12 -1.79 19.69 2.51
N SER A 13 -3.10 19.88 2.43
CA SER A 13 -4.04 18.78 2.43
C SER A 13 -3.74 17.81 1.29
N ALA A 14 -3.82 16.51 1.55
CA ALA A 14 -3.47 15.43 0.64
C ALA A 14 -1.98 15.29 0.27
N HIS A 15 -1.07 15.99 0.96
CA HIS A 15 0.37 15.90 0.73
C HIS A 15 1.14 15.62 2.02
N GLU A 16 2.18 14.80 1.90
CA GLU A 16 3.09 14.40 2.98
C GLU A 16 2.34 13.92 4.24
N ASP A 17 1.26 13.18 4.03
CA ASP A 17 0.25 12.92 5.05
C ASP A 17 0.05 11.43 5.33
N VAL A 18 0.59 10.54 4.51
CA VAL A 18 0.61 9.08 4.74
C VAL A 18 2.02 8.64 5.14
N PHE A 19 2.16 8.22 6.39
CA PHE A 19 3.40 7.75 6.97
C PHE A 19 3.39 6.23 6.99
N VAL A 20 4.35 5.61 6.29
CA VAL A 20 4.53 4.16 6.25
C VAL A 20 5.89 3.82 6.84
N THR A 21 5.89 3.08 7.94
CA THR A 21 7.12 2.60 8.58
C THR A 21 7.09 1.08 8.76
N TRP A 22 8.24 0.45 8.53
CA TRP A 22 8.45 -0.96 8.81
C TRP A 22 9.91 -1.20 9.17
N GLN A 23 10.19 -1.26 10.47
CA GLN A 23 11.55 -1.29 11.01
C GLN A 23 12.36 -2.51 10.51
N GLU A 24 11.76 -3.69 10.50
CA GLU A 24 12.42 -4.94 10.09
C GLU A 24 12.88 -4.90 8.63
N MET A 25 12.18 -4.14 7.79
CA MET A 25 12.47 -3.90 6.37
C MET A 25 13.38 -2.69 6.14
N GLN A 26 13.61 -1.87 7.17
CA GLN A 26 14.22 -0.53 7.05
C GLN A 26 13.44 0.39 6.11
N LEU A 27 12.11 0.30 6.14
CA LEU A 27 11.23 1.13 5.35
C LEU A 27 10.74 2.31 6.19
N GLU A 28 10.98 3.52 5.70
CA GLU A 28 10.40 4.76 6.21
C GLU A 28 10.02 5.63 5.02
N LYS A 29 8.72 5.90 4.87
CA LYS A 29 8.16 6.64 3.75
C LYS A 29 7.11 7.63 4.26
N VAL A 30 7.14 8.80 3.65
CA VAL A 30 6.08 9.81 3.74
C VAL A 30 5.58 10.00 2.31
N VAL A 31 4.31 9.71 2.08
CA VAL A 31 3.70 9.70 0.74
C VAL A 31 2.43 10.56 0.75
N ASP A 32 2.00 10.94 -0.44
CA ASP A 32 0.86 11.81 -0.64
C ASP A 32 -0.43 10.99 -0.74
N SER A 33 -1.47 11.38 -0.01
CA SER A 33 -2.82 10.83 -0.21
C SER A 33 -3.56 11.45 -1.40
N TYR A 34 -2.93 12.38 -2.14
CA TYR A 34 -3.50 13.10 -3.29
C TYR A 34 -4.26 12.19 -4.25
N PHE A 35 -3.65 11.09 -4.71
CA PHE A 35 -4.29 10.14 -5.64
C PHE A 35 -5.46 9.38 -5.02
N PHE A 36 -5.49 9.19 -3.69
CA PHE A 36 -6.64 8.62 -3.00
C PHE A 36 -7.83 9.57 -2.99
N VAL A 37 -7.56 10.89 -2.94
CA VAL A 37 -8.59 11.92 -2.86
C VAL A 37 -9.25 12.15 -4.22
N ILE A 38 -8.45 12.19 -5.28
CA ILE A 38 -8.94 12.38 -6.65
C ILE A 38 -9.47 11.10 -7.29
N ASP A 39 -9.42 9.98 -6.56
CA ASP A 39 -9.99 8.71 -7.01
C ASP A 39 -11.50 8.84 -7.23
N GLU A 40 -11.92 8.68 -8.50
CA GLU A 40 -13.31 8.76 -8.94
C GLU A 40 -14.11 7.48 -8.64
N GLY A 41 -13.47 6.46 -8.07
CA GLY A 41 -14.18 5.30 -7.57
C GLY A 41 -15.21 5.74 -6.54
N SER A 42 -16.41 5.16 -6.67
CA SER A 42 -17.70 5.68 -6.18
C SER A 42 -17.89 5.64 -4.67
N ILE A 43 -16.96 6.25 -3.93
CA ILE A 43 -16.99 6.39 -2.48
C ILE A 43 -17.32 7.87 -2.20
N PRO A 44 -18.60 8.20 -1.96
CA PRO A 44 -19.01 9.54 -1.59
C PRO A 44 -18.56 9.79 -0.15
N GLU A 45 -17.52 10.61 0.00
CA GLU A 45 -17.03 11.07 1.30
C GLU A 45 -16.92 12.59 1.31
N HIS A 46 -17.28 13.20 2.44
CA HIS A 46 -17.12 14.63 2.63
C HIS A 46 -15.78 14.91 3.31
N GLY A 47 -14.95 15.71 2.65
CA GLY A 47 -13.66 16.15 3.17
C GLY A 47 -12.49 15.29 2.68
N VAL A 48 -11.37 15.96 2.42
CA VAL A 48 -10.16 15.38 1.84
C VAL A 48 -9.61 14.25 2.70
N PHE A 49 -9.45 14.50 4.01
CA PHE A 49 -8.93 13.51 4.96
C PHE A 49 -9.80 12.26 5.04
N ASN A 50 -11.13 12.41 5.13
CA ASN A 50 -12.05 11.27 5.22
C ASN A 50 -12.03 10.43 3.94
N LYS A 51 -12.04 11.08 2.77
CA LYS A 51 -11.93 10.37 1.49
C LYS A 51 -10.61 9.59 1.40
N ALA A 52 -9.48 10.21 1.74
CA ALA A 52 -8.18 9.54 1.78
C ALA A 52 -8.17 8.35 2.74
N ALA A 53 -8.71 8.52 3.96
CA ALA A 53 -8.81 7.45 4.95
C ALA A 53 -9.66 6.29 4.46
N THR A 54 -10.83 6.57 3.86
CA THR A 54 -11.74 5.53 3.35
C THR A 54 -11.13 4.76 2.19
N VAL A 55 -10.48 5.45 1.24
CA VAL A 55 -9.78 4.79 0.11
C VAL A 55 -8.61 3.95 0.61
N LEU A 56 -7.78 4.48 1.52
CA LEU A 56 -6.65 3.74 2.07
C LEU A 56 -7.11 2.50 2.86
N LYS A 57 -8.20 2.59 3.65
CA LYS A 57 -8.82 1.42 4.29
C LYS A 57 -9.25 0.38 3.28
N HIS A 58 -9.86 0.81 2.17
CA HIS A 58 -10.28 -0.11 1.11
C HIS A 58 -9.09 -0.83 0.48
N ILE A 59 -8.03 -0.09 0.13
CA ILE A 59 -6.77 -0.66 -0.39
C ILE A 59 -6.23 -1.73 0.57
N LEU A 60 -6.20 -1.45 1.87
CA LEU A 60 -5.73 -2.41 2.87
C LEU A 60 -6.65 -3.64 3.00
N LEU A 61 -7.96 -3.49 2.86
CA LEU A 61 -8.87 -4.63 2.83
C LEU A 61 -8.67 -5.49 1.57
N GLU A 62 -8.40 -4.86 0.43
CA GLU A 62 -8.03 -5.57 -0.79
C GLU A 62 -6.66 -6.26 -0.65
N TRP A 63 -5.69 -5.64 0.03
CA TRP A 63 -4.43 -6.30 0.37
C TRP A 63 -4.68 -7.58 1.16
N LYS A 64 -5.52 -7.50 2.20
CA LYS A 64 -5.90 -8.67 3.00
C LYS A 64 -6.52 -9.74 2.12
N SER A 65 -7.52 -9.39 1.31
CA SER A 65 -8.21 -10.31 0.39
C SER A 65 -7.22 -11.03 -0.54
N VAL A 66 -6.29 -10.28 -1.15
CA VAL A 66 -5.26 -10.83 -2.03
C VAL A 66 -4.34 -11.79 -1.28
N ILE A 67 -3.88 -11.41 -0.08
CA ILE A 67 -2.96 -12.22 0.73
C ILE A 67 -3.62 -13.49 1.27
N GLU A 68 -4.88 -13.44 1.68
CA GLU A 68 -5.60 -14.64 2.14
C GLU A 68 -5.82 -15.67 1.02
N ASN A 69 -5.77 -15.22 -0.24
CA ASN A 69 -5.98 -16.06 -1.42
C ASN A 69 -4.70 -16.35 -2.22
N ILE A 70 -3.53 -15.89 -1.75
CA ILE A 70 -2.25 -16.09 -2.43
C ILE A 70 -1.86 -17.58 -2.44
N LYS A 71 -1.41 -18.08 -3.58
CA LYS A 71 -1.00 -19.49 -3.75
C LYS A 71 0.48 -19.66 -3.46
N GLN A 72 0.90 -20.89 -3.17
CA GLN A 72 2.31 -21.25 -3.00
C GLN A 72 3.15 -20.78 -4.21
N ASP A 73 4.29 -20.13 -3.92
CA ASP A 73 5.22 -19.54 -4.88
C ASP A 73 4.64 -18.40 -5.76
N GLU A 74 3.39 -18.00 -5.54
CA GLU A 74 2.79 -16.85 -6.19
C GLU A 74 3.37 -15.55 -5.62
N THR A 75 3.51 -14.56 -6.50
CA THR A 75 3.96 -13.22 -6.15
C THR A 75 2.90 -12.21 -6.53
N VAL A 76 2.57 -11.33 -5.58
CA VAL A 76 1.62 -10.22 -5.76
C VAL A 76 2.28 -8.90 -5.38
N TYR A 77 1.72 -7.81 -5.88
CA TYR A 77 2.27 -6.46 -5.73
C TYR A 77 1.21 -5.55 -5.14
N LEU A 78 1.45 -5.08 -3.92
CA LEU A 78 0.49 -4.35 -3.11
C LEU A 78 0.86 -2.85 -3.08
N PRO A 79 0.19 -1.99 -3.87
CA PRO A 79 0.56 -0.57 -3.99
C PRO A 79 0.09 0.27 -2.80
N PHE A 80 0.88 1.28 -2.44
CA PHE A 80 0.49 2.28 -1.44
C PHE A 80 1.07 3.69 -1.67
N ASP A 81 2.10 3.84 -2.50
CA ASP A 81 2.74 5.14 -2.79
C ASP A 81 2.44 5.49 -4.25
N PHE A 82 1.43 6.30 -4.49
CA PHE A 82 1.05 6.73 -5.83
C PHE A 82 1.66 8.11 -6.08
N SER A 83 2.51 8.21 -7.10
CA SER A 83 3.18 9.46 -7.47
C SER A 83 3.02 9.72 -8.96
N ASP A 84 3.23 10.97 -9.38
CA ASP A 84 3.20 11.35 -10.80
C ASP A 84 4.20 10.55 -11.65
N GLU A 85 5.33 10.14 -11.07
CA GLU A 85 6.44 9.52 -11.81
C GLU A 85 6.64 8.03 -11.52
N TYR A 86 6.02 7.49 -10.46
CA TYR A 86 6.20 6.10 -10.04
C TYR A 86 5.06 5.60 -9.15
N ILE A 87 4.99 4.28 -8.94
CA ILE A 87 4.19 3.67 -7.88
C ILE A 87 5.07 2.81 -6.99
N GLY A 88 5.04 3.05 -5.68
CA GLY A 88 5.67 2.21 -4.67
C GLY A 88 4.72 1.12 -4.16
N TYR A 89 5.27 -0.08 -3.97
CA TYR A 89 4.51 -1.27 -3.63
C TYR A 89 5.30 -2.21 -2.72
N LEU A 90 4.57 -3.09 -2.02
CA LEU A 90 5.14 -4.28 -1.40
C LEU A 90 5.08 -5.44 -2.39
N LYS A 91 6.23 -6.05 -2.69
CA LYS A 91 6.29 -7.33 -3.37
C LYS A 91 6.14 -8.42 -2.32
N VAL A 92 5.11 -9.24 -2.45
CA VAL A 92 4.81 -10.32 -1.50
C VAL A 92 4.85 -11.64 -2.24
N THR A 93 5.68 -12.56 -1.80
CA THR A 93 5.77 -13.92 -2.35
C THR A 93 5.39 -14.94 -1.26
N GLN A 94 4.47 -15.85 -1.56
CA GLN A 94 4.14 -16.95 -0.66
C GLN A 94 5.23 -18.02 -0.71
N SER A 95 5.76 -18.39 0.45
CA SER A 95 6.77 -19.43 0.60
C SER A 95 6.47 -20.31 1.82
N ARG A 96 5.84 -21.47 1.59
CA ARG A 96 5.38 -22.42 2.61
C ARG A 96 4.35 -21.74 3.52
N ASP A 97 4.62 -21.66 4.82
CA ASP A 97 3.73 -21.03 5.80
C ASP A 97 4.04 -19.54 6.02
N ASN A 98 4.94 -18.96 5.22
CA ASN A 98 5.41 -17.59 5.38
C ASN A 98 5.30 -16.78 4.09
N LEU A 99 5.27 -15.46 4.26
CA LEU A 99 5.40 -14.45 3.23
C LEU A 99 6.81 -13.91 3.22
N ILE A 100 7.41 -13.80 2.02
CA ILE A 100 8.63 -13.03 1.78
C ILE A 100 8.21 -11.69 1.23
N ILE A 101 8.53 -10.61 1.95
CA ILE A 101 8.08 -9.26 1.61
C ILE A 101 9.29 -8.35 1.37
N GLY A 102 9.26 -7.60 0.28
CA GLY A 102 10.20 -6.52 0.00
C GLY A 102 9.47 -5.27 -0.52
N TYR A 103 10.14 -4.13 -0.47
CA TYR A 103 9.61 -2.89 -1.03
C TYR A 103 10.29 -2.55 -2.36
N GLY A 104 9.49 -2.15 -3.34
CA GLY A 104 9.94 -1.76 -4.68
C GLY A 104 9.15 -0.57 -5.19
N VAL A 105 9.63 -0.03 -6.30
CA VAL A 105 8.94 0.99 -7.09
C VAL A 105 8.87 0.53 -8.54
N THR A 106 7.87 1.01 -9.26
CA THR A 106 7.78 0.86 -10.71
C THR A 106 7.55 2.21 -11.36
N ARG A 107 8.15 2.40 -12.53
CA ARG A 107 7.90 3.56 -13.41
C ARG A 107 7.08 3.18 -14.65
N ARG A 108 6.60 1.93 -14.71
CA ARG A 108 5.72 1.48 -15.79
C ARG A 108 4.38 2.21 -15.76
N PHE A 109 3.93 2.56 -14.56
CA PHE A 109 2.67 3.24 -14.32
C PHE A 109 2.92 4.59 -13.67
N PHE A 110 2.05 5.55 -13.99
CA PHE A 110 2.00 6.85 -13.35
C PHE A 110 0.75 6.90 -12.47
N GLY A 111 0.82 7.60 -11.33
CA GLY A 111 -0.31 7.70 -10.38
C GLY A 111 -1.58 8.24 -11.03
N TRP A 112 -1.46 9.18 -11.98
CA TRP A 112 -2.61 9.75 -12.70
C TRP A 112 -3.26 8.78 -13.71
N ASN A 113 -2.59 7.66 -14.04
CA ASN A 113 -3.09 6.64 -14.96
C ASN A 113 -3.66 5.40 -14.25
N ILE A 114 -3.60 5.36 -12.92
CA ILE A 114 -4.08 4.23 -12.15
C ILE A 114 -5.06 4.75 -11.10
N ASP A 115 -6.23 4.11 -11.06
CA ASP A 115 -7.23 4.24 -10.01
C ASP A 115 -6.76 3.41 -8.80
N PRO A 116 -6.41 4.03 -7.65
CA PRO A 116 -5.95 3.29 -6.48
C PRO A 116 -6.89 2.17 -6.03
N LEU A 117 -8.22 2.36 -6.11
CA LEU A 117 -9.20 1.34 -5.69
C LEU A 117 -9.22 0.13 -6.63
N LYS A 118 -8.80 0.26 -7.88
CA LYS A 118 -8.75 -0.83 -8.88
C LYS A 118 -7.35 -1.38 -9.12
N SER A 119 -6.38 -0.95 -8.31
CA SER A 119 -4.96 -1.22 -8.56
C SER A 119 -4.36 -2.35 -7.71
N VAL A 120 -5.19 -3.02 -6.91
CA VAL A 120 -4.76 -4.11 -6.02
C VAL A 120 -5.20 -5.47 -6.57
N PRO A 121 -4.26 -6.41 -6.82
CA PRO A 121 -2.82 -6.21 -6.91
C PRO A 121 -2.44 -5.47 -8.19
N LEU A 122 -1.26 -4.84 -8.23
CA LEU A 122 -0.77 -4.21 -9.45
C LEU A 122 -0.45 -5.28 -10.51
N PRO A 123 -0.82 -5.05 -11.80
CA PRO A 123 -0.55 -5.98 -12.89
C PRO A 123 0.91 -5.86 -13.37
N MET A 124 1.84 -6.34 -12.53
CA MET A 124 3.29 -6.24 -12.72
C MET A 124 3.91 -7.51 -13.30
N SER A 125 5.01 -7.35 -14.01
CA SER A 125 5.93 -8.43 -14.36
C SER A 125 7.27 -8.25 -13.65
N ALA A 126 8.10 -9.29 -13.61
CA ALA A 126 9.43 -9.23 -12.97
C ALA A 126 10.35 -8.17 -13.59
N GLU A 127 10.14 -7.83 -14.86
CA GLU A 127 10.93 -6.84 -15.61
C GLU A 127 10.57 -5.40 -15.24
N ASP A 128 9.39 -5.18 -14.65
CA ASP A 128 8.88 -3.86 -14.27
C ASP A 128 9.36 -3.41 -12.89
N GLU A 129 10.07 -4.29 -12.18
CA GLU A 129 10.47 -4.10 -10.79
C GLU A 129 11.75 -3.28 -10.68
N ALA A 130 11.70 -2.19 -9.92
CA ALA A 130 12.89 -1.55 -9.39
C ALA A 130 12.90 -1.67 -7.86
N PHE A 131 13.77 -2.53 -7.34
CA PHE A 131 13.95 -2.63 -5.90
C PHE A 131 14.66 -1.40 -5.36
N THR A 132 14.22 -0.98 -4.18
CA THR A 132 15.00 -0.03 -3.38
C THR A 132 15.92 -0.81 -2.43
N ASN A 133 16.88 -0.14 -1.79
CA ASN A 133 17.81 -0.75 -0.82
C ASN A 133 17.13 -1.16 0.51
N THR A 134 15.90 -1.68 0.46
CA THR A 134 15.19 -2.23 1.62
C THR A 134 15.51 -3.70 1.83
N LYS A 135 15.53 -4.12 3.09
CA LYS A 135 15.75 -5.52 3.46
C LYS A 135 14.49 -6.34 3.21
N MET A 136 14.61 -7.48 2.53
CA MET A 136 13.50 -8.44 2.50
C MET A 136 13.29 -9.06 3.87
N ILE A 137 12.03 -9.24 4.25
CA ILE A 137 11.64 -9.85 5.52
C ILE A 137 10.84 -11.12 5.26
N THR A 138 10.78 -11.96 6.30
CA THR A 138 9.92 -13.13 6.33
C THR A 138 8.96 -12.98 7.51
N ILE A 139 7.68 -13.16 7.26
CA ILE A 139 6.60 -13.04 8.25
C ILE A 139 5.55 -14.11 8.00
N SER A 140 4.84 -14.57 9.02
CA SER A 140 3.72 -15.48 8.81
C SER A 140 2.55 -14.78 8.11
N LEU A 141 1.70 -15.54 7.42
CA LEU A 141 0.49 -15.00 6.81
C LEU A 141 -0.43 -14.36 7.87
N ASP A 142 -0.67 -15.07 8.97
CA ASP A 142 -1.53 -14.62 10.06
C ASP A 142 -1.04 -13.30 10.69
N ASP A 143 0.27 -13.18 10.94
CA ASP A 143 0.84 -11.96 11.49
C ASP A 143 0.71 -10.78 10.52
N PHE A 144 0.85 -11.01 9.21
CA PHE A 144 0.70 -9.93 8.24
C PHE A 144 -0.76 -9.48 8.11
N VAL A 145 -1.70 -10.43 8.08
CA VAL A 145 -3.14 -10.14 8.08
C VAL A 145 -3.54 -9.37 9.34
N ALA A 146 -3.09 -9.79 10.52
CA ALA A 146 -3.37 -9.10 11.78
C ALA A 146 -2.84 -7.65 11.77
N GLN A 147 -1.67 -7.42 11.18
CA GLN A 147 -1.13 -6.06 11.03
C GLN A 147 -1.95 -5.21 10.06
N ILE A 148 -2.44 -5.78 8.95
CA ILE A 148 -3.34 -5.08 8.03
C ILE A 148 -4.61 -4.65 8.77
N GLU A 149 -5.25 -5.57 9.50
CA GLU A 149 -6.47 -5.29 10.27
C GLU A 149 -6.26 -4.19 11.31
N GLN A 150 -5.13 -4.23 12.02
CA GLN A 150 -4.77 -3.19 12.98
C GLN A 150 -4.62 -1.82 12.31
N ASN A 151 -3.99 -1.77 11.13
CA ASN A 151 -3.86 -0.51 10.38
C ASN A 151 -5.24 0.00 9.90
N VAL A 152 -6.12 -0.87 9.41
CA VAL A 152 -7.49 -0.50 9.03
C VAL A 152 -8.26 0.12 10.20
N GLN A 153 -8.13 -0.44 11.41
CA GLN A 153 -8.79 0.08 12.62
C GLN A 153 -8.25 1.45 13.05
N ASN A 154 -6.95 1.70 12.86
CA ASN A 154 -6.28 2.94 13.28
C ASN A 154 -6.38 4.08 12.25
N LEU A 155 -6.86 3.82 11.04
CA LEU A 155 -6.99 4.87 10.03
C LEU A 155 -8.20 5.76 10.32
N GLY A 156 -8.00 7.07 10.35
CA GLY A 156 -9.06 8.06 10.55
C GLY A 156 -9.63 8.12 11.97
N SER A 157 -8.98 7.50 12.95
CA SER A 157 -9.25 7.62 14.38
C SER A 157 -8.54 8.82 15.02
#